data_AF-A0A413Q647-F1
#
_entry.id   AF-A0A413Q647-F1
#
_cell.length_a   1.000
_cell.length_b   1.000
_cell.length_c   1.000
_cell.angle_alpha   90.00
_cell.angle_beta   90.00
_cell.angle_gamma   90.00
#
_symmetry.space_group_name_H-M   'P 1'
#
loop_
_entity.id
_entity.type
_entity.pdbx_description
1 polymer ?
#
loop_
_entity_poly.entity_id
_entity_poly.type
_entity_poly.pdbx_seq_one_letter_code
_entity_poly.pdbx_strand_id
1 'polypeptide(L)' 'MTIAEFAKKIGEFGNCNVIFEKTNTTDVVNQSPIPKQVLNSEKIEKLGWWTAFDLEEGISHTLDTLKKYIRRVNIRHS' A
#
# COMPACT_ATOMS: atom_id res chain seq x y z
N MET A 1 11.13 5.38 -1.29
CA MET A 1 9.73 5.13 -1.66
C MET A 1 8.87 6.35 -1.40
N THR A 2 8.24 6.87 -2.45
CA THR A 2 7.16 7.86 -2.43
C THR A 2 5.79 7.18 -2.53
N ILE A 3 4.69 7.92 -2.31
CA ILE A 3 3.33 7.39 -2.50
C ILE A 3 3.12 6.97 -3.96
N ALA A 4 3.62 7.75 -4.92
CA ALA A 4 3.50 7.42 -6.34
C ALA A 4 4.27 6.13 -6.71
N GLU A 5 5.49 5.95 -6.18
CA GLU A 5 6.26 4.71 -6.36
C GLU A 5 5.54 3.51 -5.75
N PHE A 6 4.97 3.68 -4.55
CA PHE A 6 4.19 2.63 -3.89
C PHE A 6 2.95 2.23 -4.70
N ALA A 7 2.20 3.23 -5.21
CA ALA A 7 1.03 2.99 -6.06
C ALA A 7 1.40 2.22 -7.33
N LYS A 8 2.50 2.59 -8.00
CA LYS A 8 3.01 1.86 -9.16
C LYS A 8 3.35 0.40 -8.84
N LYS A 9 4.09 0.15 -7.75
CA LYS A 9 4.38 -1.23 -7.31
C LYS A 9 3.11 -2.03 -7.05
N ILE A 10 2.11 -1.46 -6.40
CA ILE A 10 0.81 -2.16 -6.22
C ILE A 10 0.18 -2.48 -7.59
N GLY A 11 0.21 -1.53 -8.54
CA GLY A 11 -0.29 -1.74 -9.90
C GLY A 11 0.39 -2.91 -10.62
N GLU A 12 1.72 -3.00 -10.52
CA GLU A 12 2.50 -4.10 -11.09
C GLU A 12 2.06 -5.46 -10.53
N PHE A 13 1.92 -5.60 -9.21
CA PHE A 13 1.46 -6.84 -8.57
C PHE A 13 -0.04 -7.13 -8.81
N GLY A 14 -0.83 -6.08 -9.02
CA GLY A 14 -2.25 -6.16 -9.35
C GLY A 14 -2.54 -6.43 -10.82
N ASN A 15 -1.53 -6.36 -11.69
CA ASN A 15 -1.68 -6.33 -13.16
C ASN A 15 -2.63 -5.21 -13.62
N CYS A 16 -2.48 -4.02 -13.04
CA CYS A 16 -3.28 -2.83 -13.31
C CYS A 16 -2.37 -1.65 -13.69
N ASN A 17 -2.79 -0.87 -14.69
CA ASN A 17 -2.09 0.37 -15.05
C ASN A 17 -2.47 1.50 -14.08
N VAL A 18 -1.47 2.20 -13.53
CA VAL A 18 -1.66 3.31 -12.60
C VAL A 18 -1.51 4.63 -13.35
N ILE A 19 -2.61 5.38 -13.44
CA ILE A 19 -2.68 6.68 -14.09
C ILE A 19 -2.83 7.74 -13.00
N PHE A 20 -1.97 8.76 -13.00
CA PHE A 20 -2.05 9.89 -12.08
C PHE A 20 -2.72 11.07 -12.78
N GLU A 21 -3.82 11.55 -12.20
CA GLU A 21 -4.50 12.75 -12.67
C GLU A 21 -3.88 14.01 -12.06
N LYS A 22 -4.14 15.15 -12.71
CA LYS A 22 -3.71 16.45 -12.18
C LYS A 22 -4.63 16.83 -11.02
N THR A 23 -4.03 17.09 -9.86
CA THR A 23 -4.74 17.56 -8.66
C THR A 23 -5.47 18.87 -8.92
N ASN A 24 -6.74 18.95 -8.48
CA ASN A 24 -7.52 20.18 -8.43
C ASN A 24 -7.42 20.87 -7.06
N THR A 25 -7.97 22.07 -6.91
CA THR A 25 -7.96 22.89 -5.69
C THR A 25 -8.55 22.17 -4.48
N THR A 26 -9.55 21.30 -4.68
CA THR A 26 -10.15 20.46 -3.64
C THR A 26 -9.20 19.39 -3.11
N ASP A 27 -8.31 18.87 -3.96
CA ASP A 27 -7.38 17.80 -3.57
C ASP A 27 -6.28 18.34 -2.67
N VAL A 28 -5.86 19.59 -2.91
CA VAL A 28 -4.84 20.27 -2.11
C VAL A 28 -5.31 20.49 -0.67
N VAL A 29 -6.59 20.80 -0.46
CA VAL A 29 -7.16 20.99 0.89
C VAL A 29 -7.15 19.69 1.71
N ASN A 30 -7.26 18.54 1.04
CA ASN A 30 -7.26 17.22 1.68
C ASN A 30 -5.86 16.63 1.90
N GLN A 31 -4.81 17.31 1.46
CA GLN A 31 -3.45 16.83 1.67
C GLN A 31 -3.01 17.04 3.12
N SER A 32 -2.39 16.02 3.69
CA SER A 32 -1.70 16.16 4.98
C SER A 32 -0.64 17.28 4.87
N PRO A 33 -0.54 18.17 5.86
CA PRO A 33 0.55 19.15 5.90
C PRO A 33 1.91 18.48 6.13
N ILE A 34 1.94 17.20 6.49
CA ILE A 34 3.17 16.44 6.71
C ILE A 34 3.59 15.79 5.38
N PRO A 35 4.73 16.21 4.79
CA PRO A 35 5.13 15.77 3.44
C PRO A 35 5.59 14.31 3.38
N LYS A 36 6.04 13.73 4.50
CA LYS A 36 6.45 12.32 4.59
C LYS A 36 6.32 11.81 6.01
N GLN A 37 5.63 10.69 6.17
CA GLN A 37 5.47 10.00 7.45
C GLN A 37 6.17 8.64 7.36
N VAL A 38 7.50 8.64 7.53
CA VAL A 38 8.31 7.42 7.58
C VAL A 38 9.00 7.34 8.93
N LEU A 39 8.88 6.18 9.57
CA LEU A 39 9.48 5.89 10.87
C LEU A 39 10.87 5.27 10.68
N ASN A 40 11.79 5.60 11.57
CA ASN A 40 13.08 4.91 11.67
C ASN A 40 12.93 3.70 12.62
N SER A 41 13.17 2.50 12.11
CA SER A 41 13.08 1.23 12.84
C SER A 41 14.35 0.85 13.61
N GLU A 42 15.45 1.59 13.47
CA GLU A 42 16.76 1.22 14.04
C GLU A 42 16.70 0.93 15.56
N LYS A 43 15.91 1.71 16.32
CA LYS A 43 15.80 1.52 17.77
C LYS A 43 15.14 0.18 18.14
N ILE A 44 14.11 -0.21 17.40
CA ILE A 44 13.40 -1.47 17.67
C ILE A 44 14.18 -2.67 17.10
N GLU A 45 14.91 -2.48 16.01
CA GLU A 45 15.81 -3.50 15.46
C GLU A 45 16.93 -3.88 16.44
N LYS A 46 17.50 -2.90 17.14
CA LYS A 46 18.48 -3.13 18.23
C LYS A 46 17.91 -3.92 19.41
N LEU A 47 16.59 -3.98 19.56
CA LEU A 47 15.91 -4.79 20.59
C LEU A 47 15.61 -6.22 20.11
N GLY A 48 16.10 -6.61 18.93
CA GLY A 48 15.88 -7.92 18.34
C GLY A 48 14.57 -8.04 17.57
N TRP A 49 13.93 -6.93 17.22
CA TRP A 49 12.81 -6.96 16.27
C TRP A 49 13.33 -6.94 14.82
N TRP A 50 12.64 -7.61 13.92
CA TRP A 50 12.92 -7.54 12.48
C TRP A 50 11.61 -7.49 11.69
N THR A 51 11.67 -6.93 10.48
CA THR A 51 10.54 -6.94 9.55
C THR A 51 10.22 -8.38 9.17
N ALA A 52 8.97 -8.80 9.34
CA ALA A 52 8.52 -10.13 8.93
C ALA A 52 8.43 -10.28 7.40
N PHE A 53 8.18 -9.18 6.70
CA PHE A 53 7.99 -9.13 5.25
C PHE A 53 8.73 -7.92 4.70
N ASP A 54 9.30 -8.07 3.51
CA ASP A 54 9.70 -6.91 2.72
C ASP A 54 8.47 -6.25 2.06
N LEU A 55 8.72 -5.18 1.31
CA LEU A 55 7.66 -4.42 0.65
C LEU A 55 6.87 -5.27 -0.37
N GLU A 56 7.56 -6.08 -1.16
CA GLU A 56 6.97 -6.83 -2.26
C GLU A 56 6.15 -8.00 -1.73
N GLU A 57 6.69 -8.71 -0.75
CA GLU A 57 5.98 -9.75 -0.02
C GLU A 57 4.75 -9.18 0.71
N GLY A 58 4.89 -8.03 1.37
CA GLY A 58 3.78 -7.34 2.02
C GLY A 58 2.64 -6.95 1.06
N ILE A 59 2.97 -6.40 -0.11
CA ILE A 59 1.99 -6.05 -1.17
C ILE A 59 1.30 -7.33 -1.65
N SER A 60 2.06 -8.36 -1.98
CA SER A 60 1.54 -9.63 -2.50
C SER A 60 0.57 -10.31 -1.52
N HIS A 61 0.97 -10.46 -0.26
CA HIS A 61 0.12 -11.02 0.80
C HIS A 61 -1.17 -10.24 1.01
N THR A 62 -1.10 -8.92 0.96
CA THR A 62 -2.28 -8.06 1.10
C THR A 62 -3.26 -8.28 -0.06
N LEU A 63 -2.78 -8.24 -1.31
CA LEU A 63 -3.61 -8.45 -2.48
C LEU A 63 -4.24 -9.85 -2.49
N ASP A 64 -3.49 -10.88 -2.12
CA ASP A 64 -4.00 -12.24 -2.05
C ASP A 64 -5.09 -12.39 -0.98
N THR A 65 -4.92 -11.73 0.17
CA THR A 65 -5.93 -11.71 1.23
C THR A 65 -7.21 -11.04 0.76
N LEU A 66 -7.11 -9.89 0.09
CA LEU A 66 -8.26 -9.17 -0.48
C LEU A 66 -8.97 -10.01 -1.54
N LYS A 67 -8.24 -10.63 -2.47
CA LYS A 67 -8.81 -11.54 -3.49
C LYS A 67 -9.54 -12.73 -2.87
N LYS A 68 -8.97 -13.34 -1.82
CA LYS A 68 -9.61 -14.43 -1.07
C LYS A 68 -10.92 -13.96 -0.42
N TYR A 69 -10.94 -12.76 0.17
CA TYR A 69 -12.13 -12.22 0.81
C TYR A 69 -13.25 -11.94 -0.21
N ILE A 70 -12.93 -11.28 -1.33
CA ILE A 70 -13.90 -10.99 -2.41
C ILE A 70 -14.54 -12.28 -2.94
N ARG A 71 -13.72 -13.33 -3.19
CA ARG A 71 -14.24 -14.63 -3.63
C ARG A 71 -15.21 -15.25 -2.61
N ARG A 72 -14.90 -15.16 -1.31
CA ARG A 72 -15.78 -15.69 -0.25
C ARG A 72 -17.11 -14.96 -0.16
N VAL A 73 -17.11 -13.63 -0.35
CA VAL A 73 -18.36 -12.84 -0.36
C VAL A 73 -19.23 -13.23 -1.53
N ASN A 74 -18.67 -13.34 -2.74
CA ASN A 74 -19.45 -13.72 -3.93
C ASN A 74 -20.09 -15.12 -3.82
N ILE A 75 -19.43 -16.07 -3.17
CA ILE A 75 -19.98 -17.42 -2.94
C ILE A 75 -21.15 -17.42 -1.94
N ARG A 76 -21.16 -16.50 -0.96
CA ARG A 76 -22.23 -16.42 0.06
C ARG A 76 -23.50 -15.73 -0.44
N HIS A 77 -23.43 -15.05 -1.59
CA HIS A 77 -24.55 -14.31 -2.18
C HIS A 77 -25.07 -14.93 -3.49
N SER A 78 -24.61 -16.13 -3.85
CA SER A 78 -25.16 -16.97 -4.94
C SER A 78 -25.88 -18.18 -4.36
#